data_AF-A0A848M1B1-F1
#
_entry.id   AF-A0A848M1B1-F1
#
_cell.length_a   1.000
_cell.length_b   1.000
_cell.length_c   1.000
_cell.angle_alpha   90.00
_cell.angle_beta   90.00
_cell.angle_gamma   90.00
#
_symmetry.space_group_name_H-M   'P 1'
#
loop_
_entity.id
_entity.type
_entity.pdbx_description
1 polymer ?
#
loop_
_entity_poly.entity_id
_entity_poly.type
_entity_poly.pdbx_seq_one_letter_code
_entity_poly.pdbx_strand_id
1 'polypeptide(L)'
;LGVLGRLDVTAVLLLITSLSLAASFVPAVRHLPGSSALGDYALLVFCVAVGTLADARQLGAASLFVFVFCFCVQLLAVVLHFGLAALFRIDADTVLITSTATIFGPAFIGPVARALRNRELLVSGMTTGLMGFALGTYLGLAVSWLLRP
;
A
#
# COMPACT_ATOMS: atom_id res chain seq x y z
N LEU A 1 -3.16 8.97 25.43
CA LEU A 1 -2.18 7.90 25.07
C LEU A 1 -1.79 7.01 26.27
N GLY A 2 -2.62 6.86 27.31
CA GLY A 2 -2.19 6.28 28.60
C GLY A 2 -2.56 4.81 28.89
N VAL A 3 -3.46 4.18 28.11
CA VAL A 3 -3.91 2.79 28.38
C VAL A 3 -3.32 1.78 27.39
N LEU A 4 -2.89 2.22 26.20
CA LEU A 4 -2.28 1.38 25.16
C LEU A 4 -0.74 1.30 25.21
N GLY A 5 -0.06 2.05 26.09
CA GLY A 5 1.40 2.13 26.14
C GLY A 5 2.14 0.85 26.54
N ARG A 6 1.42 -0.26 26.77
CA ARG A 6 1.95 -1.59 27.12
C ARG A 6 1.60 -2.70 26.13
N LEU A 7 0.77 -2.41 25.13
CA LEU A 7 0.42 -3.41 24.12
C LEU A 7 1.44 -3.34 22.98
N ASP A 8 2.04 -4.49 22.65
CA ASP A 8 2.91 -4.64 21.50
C ASP A 8 2.19 -4.15 20.23
N VAL A 9 2.88 -3.40 19.37
CA VAL A 9 2.31 -2.85 18.12
C VAL A 9 1.67 -3.95 17.29
N THR A 10 2.25 -5.15 17.30
CA THR A 10 1.73 -6.35 16.63
C THR A 10 0.39 -6.77 17.23
N ALA A 11 0.25 -6.76 18.55
CA ALA A 11 -0.99 -7.11 19.24
C ALA A 11 -2.10 -6.11 18.91
N VAL A 12 -1.77 -4.81 18.85
CA VAL A 12 -2.73 -3.75 18.47
C VAL A 12 -3.20 -3.93 17.03
N LEU A 13 -2.28 -4.18 16.09
CA LEU A 13 -2.62 -4.42 14.68
C LEU A 13 -3.53 -5.65 14.53
N LEU A 14 -3.15 -6.78 15.14
CA LEU A 14 -3.94 -8.00 15.08
C LEU A 14 -5.34 -7.82 15.69
N LEU A 15 -5.46 -7.14 16.83
CA LEU A 15 -6.75 -6.85 17.46
C LEU A 15 -7.63 -5.98 16.56
N ILE A 16 -7.11 -4.87 16.05
CA ILE A 16 -7.87 -3.97 15.19
C ILE A 16 -8.30 -4.68 13.91
N THR A 17 -7.41 -5.42 13.25
CA THR A 17 -7.74 -6.17 12.02
C THR A 17 -8.80 -7.23 12.29
N SER A 18 -8.64 -8.00 13.37
CA SER A 18 -9.59 -9.06 13.74
C SER A 18 -10.96 -8.50 14.07
N LEU A 19 -11.01 -7.42 14.84
CA LEU A 19 -12.27 -6.76 15.20
C LEU A 19 -12.94 -6.11 13.99
N SER A 20 -12.15 -5.51 13.09
CA SER A 20 -12.65 -4.91 11.84
C SER A 20 -13.23 -5.96 10.89
N LEU A 21 -12.59 -7.13 10.78
CA LEU A 21 -13.11 -8.27 10.02
C LEU A 21 -14.38 -8.82 10.65
N ALA A 22 -14.37 -9.06 11.96
CA ALA A 22 -15.54 -9.55 12.69
C ALA A 22 -16.75 -8.59 12.55
N ALA A 23 -16.51 -7.30 12.71
CA ALA A 23 -17.53 -6.26 12.55
C ALA A 23 -18.04 -6.17 11.10
N SER A 24 -17.19 -6.45 10.10
CA SER A 24 -17.57 -6.43 8.68
C SER A 24 -18.59 -7.50 8.29
N PHE A 25 -18.78 -8.56 9.10
CA PHE A 25 -19.86 -9.54 8.91
C PHE A 25 -21.22 -9.04 9.42
N VAL A 26 -21.26 -7.98 10.24
CA VAL A 26 -22.51 -7.44 10.79
C VAL A 26 -23.16 -6.50 9.75
N PRO A 27 -24.39 -6.80 9.26
CA PRO A 27 -25.04 -6.00 8.22
C PRO A 27 -25.19 -4.52 8.61
N ALA A 28 -25.51 -4.23 9.87
CA ALA A 28 -25.63 -2.87 10.38
C ALA A 28 -24.35 -2.04 10.20
N VAL A 29 -23.17 -2.67 10.32
CA VAL A 29 -21.87 -2.01 10.14
C VAL A 29 -21.59 -1.78 8.65
N ARG A 30 -21.90 -2.74 7.78
CA ARG A 30 -21.69 -2.59 6.33
C ARG A 30 -22.58 -1.51 5.71
N HIS A 31 -23.80 -1.35 6.23
CA HIS A 31 -24.79 -0.41 5.70
C HIS A 31 -24.78 0.94 6.41
N LEU A 32 -23.76 1.20 7.26
CA LEU A 32 -23.64 2.47 7.96
C LEU A 32 -23.53 3.63 6.94
N PRO A 33 -24.42 4.64 7.00
CA PRO A 33 -24.38 5.76 6.08
C PRO A 33 -23.06 6.53 6.24
N GLY A 34 -22.41 6.85 5.11
CA GLY A 34 -21.15 7.58 5.11
C GLY A 34 -19.89 6.75 5.40
N SER A 35 -19.99 5.41 5.54
CA SER A 35 -18.84 4.53 5.76
C SER A 35 -17.72 4.72 4.73
N SER A 36 -18.05 4.86 3.45
CA SER A 36 -17.08 5.13 2.38
C SER A 36 -16.41 6.50 2.53
N ALA A 37 -17.15 7.54 2.94
CA ALA A 37 -16.61 8.89 3.11
C ALA A 37 -15.69 8.97 4.33
N LEU A 38 -16.06 8.27 5.42
CA LEU A 38 -15.21 8.09 6.60
C LEU A 38 -13.91 7.35 6.27
N GLY A 39 -13.98 6.31 5.43
CA GLY A 39 -12.80 5.60 4.93
C GLY A 39 -11.86 6.51 4.15
N ASP A 40 -12.39 7.29 3.20
CA ASP A 40 -11.60 8.26 2.43
C ASP A 40 -10.96 9.32 3.35
N TYR A 41 -11.71 9.83 4.34
CA TYR A 41 -11.20 10.79 5.32
C TYR A 41 -10.08 10.19 6.18
N ALA A 42 -10.26 8.98 6.71
CA ALA A 42 -9.25 8.29 7.50
C ALA A 42 -7.98 8.01 6.68
N LEU A 43 -8.13 7.66 5.39
CA LEU A 43 -7.01 7.50 4.46
C LEU A 43 -6.24 8.82 4.30
N LEU A 44 -6.94 9.94 4.15
CA LEU A 44 -6.29 11.25 4.05
C LEU A 44 -5.52 11.62 5.33
N VAL A 45 -6.12 11.37 6.51
CA VAL A 45 -5.42 11.56 7.79
C VAL A 45 -4.18 10.68 7.90
N PHE A 46 -4.26 9.42 7.47
CA PHE A 46 -3.11 8.52 7.37
C PHE A 46 -2.04 9.08 6.44
N CYS A 47 -2.40 9.49 5.22
CA CYS A 47 -1.46 10.08 4.27
C CYS A 47 -0.77 11.33 4.81
N VAL A 48 -1.50 12.20 5.51
CA VAL A 48 -0.93 13.37 6.18
C VAL A 48 0.05 12.94 7.27
N ALA A 49 -0.35 12.00 8.15
CA ALA A 49 0.51 11.52 9.23
C ALA A 49 1.78 10.82 8.71
N VAL A 50 1.70 10.04 7.64
CA VAL A 50 2.87 9.45 6.98
C VAL A 50 3.73 10.54 6.34
N GLY A 51 3.10 11.52 5.70
CA GLY A 51 3.79 12.67 5.11
C GLY A 51 4.56 13.48 6.14
N THR A 52 4.06 13.63 7.37
CA THR A 52 4.77 14.35 8.44
C THR A 52 5.95 13.57 9.02
N LEU A 53 6.06 12.26 8.76
CA LEU A 53 7.27 11.48 9.11
C LEU A 53 8.44 11.77 8.16
N ALA A 54 8.20 12.37 6.99
CA ALA A 54 9.25 12.72 6.05
C ALA A 54 10.04 13.93 6.57
N ASP A 55 11.30 13.72 6.92
CA ASP A 55 12.21 14.77 7.38
C ASP A 55 13.13 15.21 6.24
N ALA A 56 12.90 16.41 5.69
CA ALA A 56 13.70 16.99 4.62
C ALA A 56 15.18 17.16 5.01
N ARG A 57 15.49 17.30 6.30
CA ARG A 57 16.88 17.38 6.79
C ARG A 57 17.56 16.01 6.72
N GLN A 58 16.83 14.94 7.03
CA GLN A 58 17.32 13.57 6.85
C GLN A 58 17.45 13.21 5.37
N LEU A 59 16.60 13.74 4.49
CA LEU A 59 16.76 13.62 3.04
C LEU A 59 18.04 14.29 2.52
N GLY A 60 18.43 15.45 3.08
CA GLY A 60 19.70 16.11 2.76
C GLY A 60 20.93 15.42 3.37
N ALA A 61 20.76 14.72 4.50
CA ALA A 61 21.79 13.91 5.15
C ALA A 61 21.94 12.51 4.52
N ALA A 62 20.87 11.99 3.92
CA ALA A 62 20.94 10.81 3.06
C ALA A 62 21.83 11.12 1.86
N SER A 63 22.74 10.22 1.53
CA SER A 63 23.62 10.46 0.40
C SER A 63 22.79 10.59 -0.88
N LEU A 64 23.16 11.56 -1.74
CA LEU A 64 22.57 11.71 -3.07
C LEU A 64 22.54 10.37 -3.82
N PHE A 65 23.51 9.50 -3.54
CA PHE A 65 23.57 8.13 -4.02
C PHE A 65 22.34 7.29 -3.65
N VAL A 66 21.91 7.26 -2.40
CA VAL A 66 20.71 6.49 -1.98
C VAL A 66 19.46 7.04 -2.66
N PHE A 67 19.33 8.36 -2.75
CA PHE A 67 18.19 8.98 -3.44
C PHE A 67 18.14 8.58 -4.92
N VAL A 68 19.26 8.72 -5.65
CA VAL A 68 19.36 8.34 -7.06
C VAL A 68 19.13 6.85 -7.24
N PHE A 69 19.67 6.01 -6.35
CA PHE A 69 19.43 4.57 -6.36
C PHE A 69 17.94 4.24 -6.24
N CYS A 70 17.25 4.77 -5.23
CA CYS A 70 15.81 4.56 -5.05
C CYS A 70 15.00 5.09 -6.24
N PHE A 71 15.34 6.26 -6.76
CA PHE A 71 14.70 6.84 -7.94
C PHE A 71 14.86 5.94 -9.17
N CYS A 72 16.08 5.48 -9.45
CA CYS A 72 16.37 4.59 -10.58
C CYS A 72 15.65 3.24 -10.44
N VAL A 73 15.66 2.64 -9.26
CA VAL A 73 14.97 1.36 -8.99
C VAL A 73 13.47 1.52 -9.18
N GLN A 74 12.88 2.59 -8.64
CA GLN A 74 11.46 2.86 -8.77
C GLN A 74 11.07 3.13 -10.22
N LEU A 75 11.84 3.95 -10.94
CA LEU A 75 11.60 4.27 -12.34
C LEU A 75 11.70 3.00 -13.21
N LEU A 76 12.74 2.18 -12.98
CA LEU A 76 12.93 0.93 -13.69
C LEU A 76 11.78 -0.04 -13.42
N ALA A 77 11.31 -0.16 -12.18
CA ALA A 77 10.16 -0.99 -11.84
C ALA A 77 8.89 -0.57 -12.60
N VAL A 78 8.61 0.74 -12.66
CA VAL A 78 7.46 1.27 -13.43
C VAL A 78 7.63 1.01 -14.92
N VAL A 79 8.80 1.30 -15.49
CA VAL A 79 9.08 1.09 -16.91
C VAL A 79 8.96 -0.39 -17.28
N LEU A 80 9.52 -1.29 -16.47
CA LEU A 80 9.43 -2.73 -16.68
C LEU A 80 7.98 -3.22 -16.58
N HIS A 81 7.22 -2.79 -15.57
CA HIS A 81 5.82 -3.18 -15.41
C HIS A 81 4.97 -2.75 -16.61
N PHE A 82 5.08 -1.49 -17.02
CA PHE A 82 4.33 -0.96 -18.16
C PHE A 82 4.80 -1.56 -19.49
N GLY A 83 6.11 -1.78 -19.66
CA GLY A 83 6.69 -2.39 -20.85
C GLY A 83 6.27 -3.84 -21.03
N LEU A 84 6.32 -4.64 -19.95
CA LEU A 84 5.83 -6.02 -19.95
C LEU A 84 4.31 -6.06 -20.18
N ALA A 85 3.55 -5.18 -19.53
CA ALA A 85 2.12 -5.10 -19.74
C ALA A 85 1.76 -4.76 -21.19
N ALA A 86 2.50 -3.85 -21.83
CA ALA A 86 2.32 -3.53 -23.24
C ALA A 86 2.65 -4.74 -24.14
N LEU A 87 3.72 -5.50 -23.82
CA LEU A 87 4.10 -6.71 -24.54
C LEU A 87 3.01 -7.79 -24.44
N PHE A 88 2.41 -7.98 -23.27
CA PHE A 88 1.32 -8.93 -23.04
C PHE A 88 -0.07 -8.38 -23.38
N ARG A 89 -0.15 -7.13 -23.88
CA ARG A 89 -1.40 -6.47 -24.30
C ARG A 89 -2.43 -6.37 -23.16
N ILE A 90 -1.96 -6.10 -21.94
CA ILE A 90 -2.80 -5.86 -20.77
C ILE A 90 -3.46 -4.48 -20.88
N ASP A 91 -4.72 -4.37 -20.48
CA ASP A 91 -5.47 -3.12 -20.52
C ASP A 91 -4.95 -2.07 -19.52
N ALA A 92 -5.15 -0.80 -19.85
CA ALA A 92 -4.60 0.31 -19.06
C ALA A 92 -5.12 0.34 -17.61
N ASP A 93 -6.40 0.02 -17.39
CA ASP A 93 -6.99 0.06 -16.05
C ASP A 93 -6.32 -1.00 -15.14
N THR A 94 -6.14 -2.22 -15.65
CA THR A 94 -5.44 -3.30 -14.96
C THR A 94 -3.99 -2.93 -14.68
N VAL A 95 -3.28 -2.31 -15.63
CA VAL A 95 -1.89 -1.86 -15.41
C VAL A 95 -1.81 -0.80 -14.32
N LEU A 96 -2.68 0.21 -14.37
CA LEU A 96 -2.69 1.30 -13.41
C LEU A 96 -3.03 0.81 -12.00
N ILE A 97 -4.01 -0.09 -11.87
CA ILE A 97 -4.42 -0.58 -10.56
C ILE A 97 -3.39 -1.53 -9.94
N THR A 98 -2.77 -2.40 -10.74
CA THR A 98 -1.72 -3.34 -10.27
C THR A 98 -0.42 -2.62 -9.94
N SER A 99 -0.05 -1.59 -10.71
CA SER A 99 1.07 -0.70 -10.41
C SER A 99 0.84 0.05 -9.09
N THR A 100 -0.36 0.63 -8.93
CA THR A 100 -0.74 1.31 -7.68
C THR A 100 -0.67 0.35 -6.49
N ALA A 101 -1.19 -0.87 -6.66
CA ALA A 101 -1.25 -1.89 -5.61
C ALA A 101 0.12 -2.27 -5.08
N THR A 102 1.10 -2.40 -5.97
CA THR A 102 2.44 -2.88 -5.64
C THR A 102 3.36 -1.76 -5.14
N ILE A 103 3.12 -0.51 -5.55
CA ILE A 103 3.93 0.65 -5.13
C ILE A 103 3.40 1.27 -3.83
N PHE A 104 2.09 1.45 -3.72
CA PHE A 104 1.47 2.19 -2.60
C PHE A 104 0.73 1.28 -1.62
N GLY A 105 0.36 0.07 -2.05
CA GLY A 105 -0.36 -0.90 -1.22
C GLY A 105 -1.88 -0.91 -1.44
N PRO A 106 -2.60 -1.86 -0.79
CA PRO A 106 -4.01 -2.12 -1.05
C PRO A 106 -4.93 -0.99 -0.56
N ALA A 107 -4.48 -0.14 0.38
CA ALA A 107 -5.26 0.98 0.90
C ALA A 107 -5.63 2.03 -0.17
N PHE A 108 -4.82 2.12 -1.24
CA PHE A 108 -5.02 3.10 -2.31
C PHE A 108 -5.86 2.57 -3.48
N ILE A 109 -6.26 1.30 -3.45
CA ILE A 109 -6.99 0.65 -4.54
C ILE A 109 -8.42 1.17 -4.65
N GLY A 110 -9.09 1.41 -3.52
CA GLY A 110 -10.44 1.98 -3.49
C GLY A 110 -10.55 3.31 -4.24
N PRO A 111 -9.75 4.33 -3.86
CA PRO A 111 -9.71 5.61 -4.55
C PRO A 111 -9.33 5.51 -6.03
N VAL A 112 -8.32 4.71 -6.40
CA VAL A 112 -7.88 4.56 -7.80
C VAL A 112 -8.94 3.87 -8.65
N ALA A 113 -9.56 2.79 -8.18
CA ALA A 113 -10.66 2.12 -8.88
C ALA A 113 -11.85 3.07 -9.13
N ARG A 114 -12.14 3.99 -8.18
CA ARG A 114 -13.16 5.03 -8.36
C ARG A 114 -12.75 6.06 -9.40
N ALA A 115 -11.49 6.49 -9.42
CA ALA A 115 -10.97 7.42 -10.41
C ALA A 115 -11.00 6.83 -11.84
N LEU A 116 -10.67 5.55 -11.97
CA LEU A 116 -10.77 4.78 -13.22
C LEU A 116 -12.23 4.44 -13.62
N ARG A 117 -13.21 4.69 -12.73
CA ARG A 117 -14.62 4.28 -12.89
C ARG A 117 -14.79 2.77 -13.13
N ASN A 118 -13.86 1.97 -12.61
CA ASN A 118 -13.83 0.52 -12.79
C ASN A 118 -13.70 -0.19 -11.45
N ARG A 119 -14.84 -0.48 -10.80
CA ARG A 119 -14.89 -1.09 -9.46
C ARG A 119 -14.67 -2.61 -9.47
N GLU A 120 -14.78 -3.26 -10.61
CA GLU A 120 -14.52 -4.70 -10.73
C GLU A 120 -13.06 -5.03 -10.40
N LEU A 121 -12.17 -4.08 -10.66
CA LEU A 121 -10.76 -4.19 -10.37
C LEU A 121 -10.41 -4.08 -8.87
N LEU A 122 -11.35 -3.74 -7.99
CA LEU A 122 -11.09 -3.65 -6.54
C LEU A 122 -10.49 -4.94 -5.99
N VAL A 123 -11.08 -6.08 -6.37
CA VAL A 123 -10.61 -7.39 -5.89
C VAL A 123 -9.21 -7.68 -6.43
N SER A 124 -9.01 -7.53 -7.74
CA SER A 124 -7.72 -7.74 -8.41
C SER A 124 -6.61 -6.83 -7.87
N GLY A 125 -6.92 -5.56 -7.63
CA GLY A 125 -5.98 -4.60 -7.06
C GLY A 125 -5.61 -4.93 -5.61
N MET A 126 -6.59 -5.27 -4.77
CA MET A 126 -6.33 -5.64 -3.37
C MET A 126 -5.49 -6.92 -3.25
N THR A 127 -5.84 -7.95 -4.02
CA THR A 127 -5.10 -9.23 -4.02
C THR A 127 -3.67 -9.03 -4.53
N THR A 128 -3.50 -8.28 -5.62
CA THR A 128 -2.17 -7.97 -6.17
C THR A 128 -1.33 -7.17 -5.18
N GLY A 129 -1.92 -6.21 -4.46
CA GLY A 129 -1.20 -5.43 -3.45
C GLY A 129 -0.75 -6.26 -2.25
N LEU A 130 -1.61 -7.15 -1.77
CA LEU A 130 -1.27 -8.11 -0.70
C LEU A 130 -0.18 -9.09 -1.15
N MET A 131 -0.28 -9.62 -2.37
CA MET A 131 0.76 -10.48 -2.94
C MET A 131 2.08 -9.74 -3.14
N GLY A 132 2.03 -8.51 -3.65
CA GLY A 132 3.21 -7.65 -3.78
C GLY A 132 3.90 -7.41 -2.45
N PHE A 133 3.15 -7.13 -1.38
CA PHE A 133 3.70 -7.00 -0.04
C PHE A 133 4.36 -8.28 0.46
N ALA A 134 3.70 -9.43 0.29
CA ALA A 134 4.27 -10.71 0.71
C ALA A 134 5.57 -11.03 -0.06
N LEU A 135 5.53 -10.92 -1.39
CA LEU A 135 6.69 -11.18 -2.25
C LEU A 135 7.83 -10.20 -1.97
N GLY A 136 7.55 -8.90 -1.89
CA GLY A 136 8.55 -7.88 -1.58
C GLY A 136 9.22 -8.12 -0.22
N THR A 137 8.44 -8.54 0.78
CA THR A 137 8.98 -8.87 2.11
C THR A 137 9.91 -10.08 2.05
N TYR A 138 9.45 -11.20 1.49
CA TYR A 138 10.24 -12.44 1.45
C TYR A 138 11.46 -12.32 0.54
N LEU A 139 11.31 -11.75 -0.66
CA LEU A 139 12.43 -11.52 -1.58
C LEU A 139 13.41 -10.50 -1.02
N GLY A 140 12.92 -9.43 -0.39
CA GLY A 140 13.78 -8.43 0.26
C GLY A 140 14.61 -9.05 1.39
N LEU A 141 14.02 -9.91 2.22
CA LEU A 141 14.73 -10.66 3.24
C LEU A 141 15.73 -11.65 2.63
N ALA A 142 15.35 -12.40 1.59
CA ALA A 142 16.24 -13.34 0.92
C ALA A 142 17.47 -12.64 0.33
N VAL A 143 17.27 -11.51 -0.35
CA VAL A 143 18.34 -10.66 -0.88
C VAL A 143 19.20 -10.11 0.26
N SER A 144 18.59 -9.63 1.35
CA SER A 144 19.33 -9.17 2.52
C SER A 144 20.22 -10.26 3.12
N TRP A 145 19.75 -11.51 3.18
CA TRP A 145 20.53 -12.63 3.71
C TRP A 145 21.65 -13.04 2.75
N LEU A 146 21.41 -12.97 1.44
CA LEU A 146 22.41 -13.30 0.42
C LEU A 146 23.54 -12.27 0.36
N LEU A 147 23.25 -10.99 0.58
CA LEU A 147 24.24 -9.91 0.56
C LEU A 147 24.84 -9.59 1.93
N ARG A 148 24.37 -10.23 3.01
CA ARG A 148 24.98 -10.06 4.32
C ARG A 148 26.39 -10.67 4.29
N PRO A 149 27.44 -9.90 4.61
CA PRO A 149 28.81 -10.39 4.65
C PRO A 149 29.03 -11.44 5.74
#